data_AF-A0A4U6TCT1-F1
#
_entry.id   AF-A0A4U6TCT1-F1
#
_cell.length_a   1.000
_cell.length_b   1.000
_cell.length_c   1.000
_cell.angle_alpha   90.00
_cell.angle_beta   90.00
_cell.angle_gamma   90.00
#
_symmetry.space_group_name_H-M   'P 1'
#
loop_
_entity.id
_entity.type
_entity.pdbx_description
1 polymer ?
#
loop_
_entity_poly.entity_id
_entity_poly.type
_entity_poly.pdbx_seq_one_letter_code
_entity_poly.pdbx_strand_id
1 'polypeptide(L)'
;MLRVELVPVIGDFPPDGRENWSADEFQKSVVKEREGKRPLLTGDVSLAMRDCHAAVGELRFTDNSSWVRGRKFRIGVCVMPAGSIDGARVREAITEAFVVRDRHGLLRKQYPPVLRDKVWRLENIRKKGMSRRKLAANDIHTVQDFVRSWSSLPSCARSCSAISELNCRS
;
A
#
# COMPACT_ATOMS: atom_id res chain seq x y z
N MET A 1 -34.80 8.41 0.23
CA MET A 1 -33.48 9.08 0.24
C MET A 1 -32.47 8.13 -0.37
N LEU A 2 -31.82 8.54 -1.45
CA LEU A 2 -30.84 7.70 -2.14
C LEU A 2 -29.52 7.69 -1.37
N ARG A 3 -28.89 6.53 -1.24
CA ARG A 3 -27.57 6.40 -0.62
C ARG A 3 -26.62 5.74 -1.60
N VAL A 4 -25.36 6.14 -1.54
CA VAL A 4 -24.26 5.54 -2.30
C VAL A 4 -23.18 5.05 -1.35
N GLU A 5 -22.49 4.01 -1.77
CA GLU A 5 -21.36 3.44 -1.07
C GLU A 5 -20.10 3.58 -1.92
N LEU A 6 -19.00 4.00 -1.28
CA LEU A 6 -17.67 4.06 -1.85
C LEU A 6 -16.93 2.78 -1.48
N VAL A 7 -16.45 2.06 -2.48
CA VAL A 7 -15.74 0.80 -2.32
C VAL A 7 -14.37 0.84 -3.00
N PRO A 8 -13.33 0.21 -2.42
CA PRO A 8 -12.04 0.08 -3.08
C PRO A 8 -12.13 -0.98 -4.19
N VAL A 9 -11.62 -0.67 -5.38
CA VAL A 9 -11.64 -1.53 -6.57
C VAL A 9 -10.21 -1.80 -7.04
N ILE A 10 -9.95 -2.99 -7.60
CA ILE A 10 -8.64 -3.32 -8.20
C ILE A 10 -8.33 -2.33 -9.33
N GLY A 11 -7.11 -1.76 -9.35
CA GLY A 11 -6.72 -0.72 -10.31
C GLY A 11 -6.80 -1.13 -11.78
N ASP A 12 -6.62 -2.42 -12.05
CA ASP A 12 -6.67 -3.02 -13.40
C ASP A 12 -8.11 -3.30 -13.86
N PHE A 13 -9.13 -3.06 -13.04
CA PHE A 13 -10.52 -3.20 -13.45
C PHE A 13 -11.02 -1.95 -14.18
N PRO A 14 -11.78 -2.09 -15.28
CA PRO A 14 -12.05 -3.33 -16.02
C PRO A 14 -10.83 -3.73 -16.87
N PRO A 15 -10.58 -5.04 -17.06
CA PRO A 15 -9.32 -5.55 -17.62
C PRO A 15 -9.04 -5.07 -19.06
N ASP A 16 -10.09 -4.80 -19.82
CA ASP A 16 -9.99 -4.43 -21.24
C ASP A 16 -10.23 -2.93 -21.47
N GLY A 17 -10.30 -2.12 -20.41
CA GLY A 17 -10.60 -0.69 -20.50
C GLY A 17 -12.03 -0.36 -20.96
N ARG A 18 -12.88 -1.38 -21.13
CA ARG A 18 -14.29 -1.22 -21.52
C ARG A 18 -15.09 -0.44 -20.48
N GLU A 19 -16.12 0.27 -20.92
CA GLU A 19 -17.01 1.03 -20.01
C GLU A 19 -18.20 0.20 -19.51
N ASN A 20 -18.41 -0.99 -20.07
CA ASN A 20 -19.53 -1.88 -19.77
C ASN A 20 -19.07 -3.10 -18.95
N TRP A 21 -19.69 -3.32 -17.80
CA TRP A 21 -19.53 -4.52 -16.96
C TRP A 21 -20.85 -4.92 -16.30
N SER A 22 -20.93 -6.18 -15.88
CA SER A 22 -22.03 -6.67 -15.05
C SER A 22 -21.83 -6.30 -13.57
N ALA A 23 -22.92 -6.31 -12.80
CA ALA A 23 -22.84 -6.07 -11.36
C ALA A 23 -21.95 -7.12 -10.65
N ASP A 24 -22.00 -8.38 -11.11
CA ASP A 24 -21.15 -9.45 -10.58
C ASP A 24 -19.66 -9.23 -10.87
N GLU A 25 -19.33 -8.75 -12.07
CA GLU A 25 -17.95 -8.41 -12.43
C GLU A 25 -17.42 -7.28 -11.55
N PHE A 26 -18.23 -6.24 -11.34
CA PHE A 26 -17.89 -5.15 -10.43
C PHE A 26 -17.69 -5.66 -9.00
N GLN A 27 -18.62 -6.47 -8.48
CA GLN A 27 -18.55 -6.97 -7.11
C GLN A 27 -17.32 -7.86 -6.88
N LYS A 28 -16.90 -8.64 -7.88
CA LYS A 28 -15.66 -9.42 -7.84
C LYS A 28 -14.39 -8.56 -7.87
N SER A 29 -14.49 -7.34 -8.38
CA SER A 29 -13.37 -6.39 -8.45
C SER A 29 -13.16 -5.60 -7.14
N VAL A 30 -14.14 -5.62 -6.23
CA VAL A 30 -14.05 -4.95 -4.93
C VAL A 30 -12.99 -5.63 -4.07
N VAL A 31 -12.04 -4.83 -3.59
CA VAL A 31 -10.90 -5.31 -2.80
C VAL A 31 -11.27 -5.36 -1.32
N LYS A 32 -11.19 -6.55 -0.74
CA LYS A 32 -11.33 -6.71 0.71
C LYS A 32 -10.00 -6.44 1.41
N GLU A 33 -10.08 -6.05 2.68
CA GLU A 33 -8.92 -5.99 3.56
C GLU A 33 -8.21 -7.34 3.69
N ARG A 34 -6.95 -7.29 4.09
CA ARG A 34 -6.21 -8.49 4.48
C ARG A 34 -6.76 -9.04 5.80
N GLU A 35 -6.64 -10.36 5.96
CA GLU A 35 -7.08 -11.06 7.15
C GLU A 35 -6.56 -10.39 8.45
N GLY A 36 -7.48 -10.12 9.37
CA GLY A 36 -7.18 -9.46 10.65
C GLY A 36 -6.84 -7.96 10.56
N LYS A 37 -7.08 -7.30 9.43
CA LYS A 37 -6.93 -5.84 9.28
C LYS A 37 -8.26 -5.11 9.40
N ARG A 38 -8.17 -3.79 9.57
CA ARG A 38 -9.31 -2.88 9.47
C ARG A 38 -9.80 -2.85 8.02
N PRO A 39 -11.06 -2.41 7.77
CA PRO A 39 -11.56 -2.20 6.42
C PRO A 39 -10.55 -1.41 5.57
N LEU A 40 -10.38 -1.81 4.31
CA LEU A 40 -9.36 -1.23 3.45
C LEU A 40 -9.61 0.27 3.21
N LEU A 41 -10.88 0.66 3.14
CA LEU A 41 -11.34 2.05 2.98
C LEU A 41 -12.15 2.46 4.21
N THR A 42 -11.87 3.65 4.74
CA THR A 42 -12.47 4.17 5.99
C THR A 42 -12.79 5.66 5.86
N GLY A 43 -13.66 6.17 6.74
CA GLY A 43 -14.18 7.54 6.70
C GLY A 43 -15.59 7.56 6.11
N ASP A 44 -15.85 8.51 5.22
CA ASP A 44 -17.15 8.78 4.60
C ASP A 44 -17.44 7.81 3.43
N VAL A 45 -17.53 6.52 3.75
CA VAL A 45 -17.74 5.46 2.75
C VAL A 45 -19.21 5.23 2.41
N SER A 46 -20.16 5.70 3.21
CA SER A 46 -21.60 5.62 2.93
C SER A 46 -22.22 7.01 2.99
N LEU A 47 -22.67 7.50 1.86
CA LEU A 47 -23.13 8.88 1.69
C LEU A 47 -24.61 8.93 1.34
N ALA A 48 -25.33 9.86 1.96
CA ALA A 48 -26.66 10.25 1.52
C ALA A 48 -26.55 11.23 0.36
N MET A 49 -27.26 10.96 -0.74
CA MET A 49 -27.36 11.93 -1.83
C MET A 49 -28.43 12.98 -1.51
N ARG A 50 -28.11 14.24 -1.80
CA ARG A 50 -29.02 15.40 -1.73
C ARG A 50 -28.91 16.16 -3.04
N ASP A 51 -30.03 16.57 -3.63
CA ASP A 51 -30.06 17.31 -4.91
C ASP A 51 -29.09 16.75 -5.98
N CYS A 52 -29.13 15.43 -6.16
CA CYS A 52 -28.28 14.66 -7.08
C CYS A 52 -26.76 14.73 -6.83
N HIS A 53 -26.31 15.26 -5.71
CA HIS A 53 -24.90 15.33 -5.33
C HIS A 53 -24.64 14.70 -3.95
N ALA A 54 -23.39 14.28 -3.73
CA ALA A 54 -22.89 13.83 -2.44
C ALA A 54 -21.45 14.30 -2.29
N ALA A 55 -21.12 14.88 -1.14
CA ALA A 55 -19.77 15.33 -0.83
C ALA A 55 -19.07 14.27 0.03
N VAL A 56 -17.85 13.91 -0.36
CA VAL A 56 -16.95 13.05 0.42
C VAL A 56 -16.10 13.99 1.27
N GLY A 57 -16.13 13.87 2.60
CA GLY A 57 -15.30 14.66 3.50
C GLY A 57 -13.94 14.00 3.71
N GLU A 58 -13.91 12.99 4.57
CA GLU A 58 -12.70 12.24 4.89
C GLU A 58 -12.75 10.83 4.28
N LEU A 59 -11.76 10.49 3.47
CA LEU A 59 -11.60 9.15 2.93
C LEU A 59 -10.16 8.68 3.09
N ARG A 60 -9.96 7.48 3.67
CA ARG A 60 -8.64 6.94 4.00
C ARG A 60 -8.50 5.47 3.66
N PHE A 61 -7.45 5.14 2.91
CA PHE A 61 -6.97 3.78 2.77
C PHE A 61 -6.14 3.36 3.99
N THR A 62 -6.37 2.15 4.50
CA THR A 62 -5.68 1.61 5.68
C THR A 62 -4.45 0.75 5.35
N ASP A 63 -4.28 0.36 4.08
CA ASP A 63 -3.10 -0.33 3.56
C ASP A 63 -2.66 0.32 2.23
N ASN A 64 -1.43 0.04 1.82
CA ASN A 64 -0.90 0.47 0.52
C ASN A 64 -1.42 -0.43 -0.61
N SER A 65 -1.18 -0.03 -1.86
CA SER A 65 -1.60 -0.81 -3.02
C SER A 65 -0.54 -1.81 -3.50
N SER A 66 0.64 -1.92 -2.88
CA SER A 66 1.74 -2.72 -3.46
C SER A 66 1.49 -4.23 -3.45
N TRP A 67 0.51 -4.69 -2.68
CA TRP A 67 0.20 -6.10 -2.49
C TRP A 67 -0.91 -6.64 -3.39
N VAL A 68 -1.65 -5.76 -4.05
CA VAL A 68 -2.64 -6.16 -5.04
C VAL A 68 -2.03 -6.24 -6.43
N ARG A 69 -2.65 -7.03 -7.30
CA ARG A 69 -2.35 -7.04 -8.74
C ARG A 69 -2.54 -5.63 -9.32
N GLY A 70 -1.67 -5.23 -10.25
CA GLY A 70 -1.66 -3.88 -10.83
C GLY A 70 -1.06 -2.80 -9.92
N ARG A 71 -0.82 -3.12 -8.64
CA ARG A 71 -0.26 -2.22 -7.62
C ARG A 71 -0.98 -0.87 -7.46
N LYS A 72 -2.25 -0.81 -7.88
CA LYS A 72 -3.09 0.39 -7.90
C LYS A 72 -4.48 0.05 -7.37
N PHE A 73 -5.16 1.06 -6.86
CA PHE A 73 -6.59 1.01 -6.54
C PHE A 73 -7.37 2.00 -7.40
N ARG A 74 -8.67 1.77 -7.50
CA ARG A 74 -9.69 2.75 -7.91
C ARG A 74 -10.69 2.89 -6.76
N ILE A 75 -11.46 3.96 -6.78
CA ILE A 75 -12.66 4.08 -5.95
C ILE A 75 -13.86 3.81 -6.84
N GLY A 76 -14.65 2.81 -6.47
CA GLY A 76 -15.97 2.55 -7.04
C GLY A 76 -17.05 3.23 -6.22
N VAL A 77 -18.14 3.63 -6.88
CA VAL A 77 -19.36 4.15 -6.25
C VAL A 77 -20.54 3.33 -6.72
N CYS A 78 -21.31 2.78 -5.80
CA CYS A 78 -22.53 2.01 -6.10
C CYS A 78 -23.72 2.50 -5.26
N VAL A 79 -24.94 2.26 -5.75
CA VAL A 79 -26.19 2.63 -5.05
C VAL A 79 -26.55 1.57 -4.01
N MET A 80 -27.12 2.04 -2.89
CA MET A 80 -27.60 1.23 -1.78
C MET A 80 -29.15 1.29 -1.63
N PRO A 81 -29.84 0.15 -1.44
CA PRO A 81 -29.32 -1.23 -1.54
C PRO A 81 -28.99 -1.64 -2.99
N ALA A 82 -28.18 -2.68 -3.13
CA ALA A 82 -27.38 -2.98 -4.32
C ALA A 82 -28.06 -2.74 -5.68
N GLY A 83 -27.52 -1.76 -6.42
CA GLY A 83 -27.51 -1.75 -7.88
C GLY A 83 -28.85 -1.49 -8.58
N SER A 84 -29.94 -1.26 -7.86
CA SER A 84 -31.23 -0.91 -8.47
C SER A 84 -32.01 0.13 -7.69
N ILE A 85 -32.65 1.02 -8.44
CA ILE A 85 -33.67 1.96 -7.94
C ILE A 85 -34.92 1.67 -8.75
N ASP A 86 -36.02 1.33 -8.07
CA ASP A 86 -37.32 1.08 -8.70
C ASP A 86 -37.28 0.07 -9.87
N GLY A 87 -36.43 -0.97 -9.75
CA GLY A 87 -36.26 -2.02 -10.76
C GLY A 87 -35.34 -1.66 -11.92
N ALA A 88 -34.88 -0.40 -12.02
CA ALA A 88 -33.88 0.01 -13.01
C ALA A 88 -32.46 -0.20 -12.46
N ARG A 89 -31.57 -0.81 -13.25
CA ARG A 89 -30.16 -0.98 -12.87
C ARG A 89 -29.46 0.38 -12.87
N VAL A 90 -28.86 0.75 -11.75
CA VAL A 90 -27.92 1.86 -11.67
C VAL A 90 -26.51 1.31 -11.83
N ARG A 91 -25.79 1.79 -12.84
CA ARG A 91 -24.40 1.40 -13.07
C ARG A 91 -23.48 2.07 -12.06
N GLU A 92 -22.47 1.32 -11.64
CA GLU A 92 -21.42 1.77 -10.75
C GLU A 92 -20.46 2.73 -11.47
N ALA A 93 -20.00 3.76 -10.77
CA ALA A 93 -18.96 4.66 -11.28
C ALA A 93 -17.59 4.25 -10.72
N ILE A 94 -16.52 4.46 -11.48
CA ILE A 94 -15.15 4.22 -11.02
C ILE A 94 -14.25 5.41 -11.32
N THR A 95 -13.30 5.69 -10.44
CA THR A 95 -12.25 6.68 -10.69
C THR A 95 -11.17 6.14 -11.62
N GLU A 96 -10.24 7.01 -12.01
CA GLU A 96 -8.94 6.58 -12.52
C GLU A 96 -8.15 5.79 -11.46
N ALA A 97 -7.21 4.97 -11.92
CA ALA A 97 -6.38 4.14 -11.06
C ALA A 97 -5.21 4.92 -10.45
N PHE A 98 -5.02 4.82 -9.14
CA PHE A 98 -3.95 5.51 -8.41
C PHE A 98 -3.18 4.58 -7.47
N VAL A 99 -1.94 4.95 -7.16
CA VAL A 99 -1.06 4.22 -6.23
C VAL A 99 -1.29 4.74 -4.82
N VAL A 100 -1.64 3.84 -3.89
CA VAL A 100 -1.69 4.17 -2.46
C VAL A 100 -0.36 3.74 -1.85
N ARG A 101 0.42 4.71 -1.38
CA ARG A 101 1.70 4.46 -0.74
C ARG A 101 1.53 4.35 0.77
N ASP A 102 2.29 3.45 1.38
CA ASP A 102 2.38 3.36 2.83
C ASP A 102 3.10 4.60 3.38
N ARG A 103 2.46 5.31 4.32
CA ARG A 103 3.11 6.39 5.08
C ARG A 103 4.14 5.83 6.08
N HIS A 104 4.00 4.57 6.51
CA HIS A 104 4.87 3.96 7.51
C HIS A 104 6.27 3.55 6.99
N GLY A 105 6.51 3.63 5.67
CA GLY A 105 7.82 3.37 5.06
C GLY A 105 8.83 4.50 5.21
N LEU A 106 8.38 5.72 5.55
CA LEU A 106 9.19 6.93 5.64
C LEU A 106 9.20 7.48 7.07
N LEU A 107 9.55 6.63 8.05
CA LEU A 107 10.10 7.17 9.28
C LEU A 107 11.39 7.88 8.88
N ARG A 108 11.33 9.19 8.61
CA ARG A 108 12.45 10.02 8.19
C ARG A 108 13.59 9.78 9.18
N LYS A 109 14.59 8.99 8.75
CA LYS A 109 15.79 8.80 9.55
C LYS A 109 16.48 10.16 9.56
N GLN A 110 16.79 10.67 10.74
CA GLN A 110 17.53 11.91 10.80
C GLN A 110 18.90 11.68 10.18
N TYR A 111 19.28 12.59 9.29
CA TYR A 111 20.57 12.60 8.62
C TYR A 111 21.40 13.76 9.19
N PRO A 112 22.71 13.62 9.39
CA PRO A 112 23.52 12.41 9.15
C PRO A 112 23.43 11.40 10.31
N PRO A 113 23.53 10.08 10.04
CA PRO A 113 23.69 9.08 11.08
C PRO A 113 25.10 9.19 11.71
N VAL A 114 25.18 8.98 13.03
CA VAL A 114 26.46 8.98 13.76
C VAL A 114 26.94 7.55 14.05
N LEU A 115 28.23 7.35 14.32
CA LEU A 115 28.81 6.01 14.54
C LEU A 115 28.11 5.20 15.65
N ARG A 116 27.63 5.89 16.69
CA ARG A 116 26.89 5.30 17.82
C ARG A 116 25.43 4.99 17.51
N ASP A 117 24.90 5.43 16.38
CA ASP A 117 23.53 5.13 15.98
C ASP A 117 23.37 3.63 15.73
N LYS A 118 22.16 3.12 16.02
CA LYS A 118 21.80 1.74 15.66
C LYS A 118 21.83 1.58 14.14
N VAL A 119 22.28 0.43 13.64
CA VAL A 119 22.50 0.16 12.21
C VAL A 119 21.27 0.39 11.33
N TRP A 120 20.04 0.28 11.88
CA TRP A 120 18.81 0.61 11.14
C TRP A 120 18.69 2.10 10.77
N ARG A 121 19.56 2.97 11.27
CA ARG A 121 19.64 4.40 10.89
C ARG A 121 20.28 4.61 9.52
N LEU A 122 21.04 3.63 9.01
CA LEU A 122 21.55 3.66 7.63
C LEU A 122 20.43 3.50 6.61
N GLU A 123 20.64 4.02 5.41
CA GLU A 123 19.68 3.86 4.31
C GLU A 123 19.38 2.39 4.02
N ASN A 124 18.15 2.10 3.57
CA ASN A 124 17.67 0.75 3.22
C ASN A 124 17.54 -0.28 4.36
N ILE A 125 17.96 0.01 5.59
CA ILE A 125 17.79 -0.91 6.73
C ILE A 125 16.55 -0.54 7.55
N ARG A 126 15.50 -1.38 7.57
CA ARG A 126 14.29 -1.11 8.38
C ARG A 126 14.50 -1.46 9.87
N LYS A 127 13.94 -0.66 10.79
CA LYS A 127 14.02 -0.89 12.26
C LYS A 127 13.52 -2.27 12.70
N LYS A 128 12.51 -2.83 12.03
CA LYS A 128 11.99 -4.19 12.28
C LYS A 128 12.16 -5.12 11.07
N GLY A 129 13.08 -4.81 10.15
CA GLY A 129 13.28 -5.58 8.91
C GLY A 129 14.19 -6.80 9.06
N MET A 130 14.11 -7.71 8.07
CA MET A 130 14.98 -8.88 7.98
C MET A 130 16.46 -8.50 7.95
N SER A 131 16.84 -7.45 7.21
CA SER A 131 18.24 -7.00 7.14
C SER A 131 18.81 -6.64 8.51
N ARG A 132 18.02 -6.01 9.41
CA ARG A 132 18.46 -5.75 10.79
C ARG A 132 18.68 -7.04 11.58
N ARG A 133 17.81 -8.04 11.41
CA ARG A 133 17.96 -9.34 12.09
C ARG A 133 19.20 -10.08 11.60
N LYS A 134 19.45 -10.10 10.28
CA LYS A 134 20.65 -10.69 9.68
C LYS A 134 21.93 -10.01 10.20
N LEU A 135 21.95 -8.68 10.25
CA LEU A 135 23.09 -7.92 10.81
C LEU A 135 23.29 -8.20 12.30
N ALA A 136 22.20 -8.22 13.08
CA ALA A 136 22.26 -8.55 14.49
C ALA A 136 22.77 -9.98 14.77
N ALA A 137 22.49 -10.94 13.89
CA ALA A 137 23.03 -12.30 13.98
C ALA A 137 24.55 -12.36 13.71
N ASN A 138 25.12 -11.34 13.06
CA ASN A 138 26.56 -11.19 12.83
C ASN A 138 27.20 -10.19 13.81
N ASP A 139 26.55 -9.92 14.96
CA ASP A 139 27.00 -8.97 15.99
C ASP A 139 27.13 -7.51 15.50
N ILE A 140 26.45 -7.16 14.40
CA ILE A 140 26.42 -5.80 13.85
C ILE A 140 25.18 -5.08 14.35
N HIS A 141 25.36 -4.19 15.33
CA HIS A 141 24.26 -3.47 15.98
C HIS A 141 24.29 -1.97 15.72
N THR A 142 25.47 -1.39 15.52
CA THR A 142 25.67 0.05 15.32
C THR A 142 26.22 0.37 13.93
N VAL A 143 26.20 1.67 13.57
CA VAL A 143 26.87 2.17 12.37
C VAL A 143 28.37 1.90 12.43
N GLN A 144 28.98 1.99 13.61
CA GLN A 144 30.39 1.69 13.84
C GLN A 144 30.75 0.23 13.54
N ASP A 145 29.93 -0.72 14.03
CA ASP A 145 30.15 -2.15 13.78
C ASP A 145 30.05 -2.46 12.28
N PHE A 146 29.08 -1.82 11.61
CA PHE A 146 28.88 -1.95 10.17
C PHE A 146 30.08 -1.42 9.39
N VAL A 147 30.60 -0.24 9.75
CA VAL A 147 31.80 0.34 9.11
C VAL A 147 33.03 -0.53 9.33
N ARG A 148 33.25 -1.03 10.55
CA ARG A 148 34.37 -1.94 10.85
C ARG A 148 34.31 -3.22 10.04
N SER A 149 33.13 -3.85 10.00
CA SER A 149 32.90 -5.05 9.20
C SER A 149 33.15 -4.79 7.72
N TRP A 150 32.67 -3.67 7.19
CA TRP A 150 32.89 -3.27 5.80
C TRP A 150 34.38 -3.02 5.48
N SER A 151 35.11 -2.37 6.38
CA SER A 151 36.55 -2.08 6.21
C SER A 151 37.40 -3.36 6.27
N SER A 152 36.97 -4.38 7.01
CA SER A 152 37.66 -5.68 7.06
C SER A 152 37.44 -6.56 5.83
N LEU A 153 36.51 -6.21 4.93
CA LEU A 153 36.29 -6.95 3.69
C LEU A 153 37.40 -6.65 2.66
N PRO A 154 37.86 -7.67 1.90
CA PRO A 154 38.81 -7.49 0.80
C PRO A 154 38.29 -6.45 -0.19
N SER A 155 39.17 -5.63 -0.77
CA SER A 155 38.78 -4.54 -1.68
C SER A 155 37.87 -4.98 -2.85
N CYS A 156 38.01 -6.24 -3.32
CA CYS A 156 37.14 -6.83 -4.35
C CYS A 156 35.70 -7.12 -3.88
N ALA A 157 35.45 -7.26 -2.58
CA ALA A 157 34.11 -7.45 -2.01
C ALA A 157 33.41 -6.11 -1.69
N ARG A 158 34.12 -4.98 -1.75
CA ARG A 158 33.55 -3.63 -1.53
C ARG A 158 32.85 -3.07 -2.77
N SER A 159 33.20 -3.54 -3.97
CA SER A 159 32.54 -3.17 -5.24
C SER A 159 31.28 -4.00 -5.50
N CYS A 160 31.22 -5.23 -5.01
CA CYS A 160 30.02 -6.05 -4.99
C CYS A 160 29.19 -5.71 -3.75
N SER A 161 28.35 -4.69 -3.86
CA SER A 161 27.28 -4.31 -2.93
C SER A 161 26.97 -5.34 -1.82
N ALA A 162 27.48 -5.21 -0.59
CA ALA A 162 27.00 -6.05 0.52
C ALA A 162 25.50 -5.80 0.87
N ILE A 163 24.84 -4.90 0.15
CA ILE A 163 23.38 -4.76 0.12
C ILE A 163 22.72 -5.82 -0.80
N SER A 164 23.39 -6.30 -1.87
CA SER A 164 22.83 -7.31 -2.77
C SER A 164 22.82 -8.72 -2.16
N GLU A 165 23.81 -9.09 -1.34
CA GLU A 165 23.81 -10.39 -0.65
C GLU A 165 22.75 -10.49 0.47
N LEU A 166 22.32 -9.35 1.02
CA LEU A 166 21.18 -9.32 1.95
C LEU A 166 19.83 -9.52 1.23
N ASN A 167 19.77 -9.22 -0.08
CA ASN A 167 18.60 -9.27 -0.94
C ASN A 167 18.49 -10.53 -1.82
N CYS A 168 19.56 -11.27 -2.05
CA CYS A 168 19.54 -12.50 -2.83
C CYS A 168 19.50 -13.74 -1.92
N ARG A 169 18.29 -14.11 -1.51
CA ARG A 169 17.83 -15.48 -1.18
C ARG A 169 16.40 -15.34 -0.64
N SER A 170 15.49 -15.17 -1.59
CA SER A 170 14.09 -15.58 -1.49
C SER A 170 13.89 -16.66 -2.54
#